data_AF-A0A2G6MV29-F1
#
_entry.id   AF-A0A2G6MV29-F1
#
_cell.length_a   1.000
_cell.length_b   1.000
_cell.length_c   1.000
_cell.angle_alpha   90.00
_cell.angle_beta   90.00
_cell.angle_gamma   90.00
#
_symmetry.space_group_name_H-M   'P 1'
#
loop_
_entity.id
_entity.type
_entity.pdbx_description
1 polymer ?
#
loop_
_entity_poly.entity_id
_entity_poly.type
_entity_poly.pdbx_seq_one_letter_code
_entity_poly.pdbx_strand_id
1 'polypeptide(L)'
;KGASIRGCIQRGPSGGPTGFSPFFFLSCQGNSVNDSAYLLGLSDDDPHRIVLRKGMVSSGIPDSEGPGALLASGESFAQSTWLHLRLDVIVNDNGDVVLKVFRNDLYANALGTPPDWQPVSGMAEFIDDHVGINSGSQPLTSGRGGFGCAFKDVTRRAFFDHLELLRQV
;
A
#
# COMPACT_ATOMS: atom_id res chain seq x y z
N LYS A 1 14.80 2.67 -11.34
CA LYS A 1 13.51 2.08 -11.73
C LYS A 1 13.12 1.12 -10.62
N GLY A 2 11.85 1.09 -10.25
CA GLY A 2 11.35 0.29 -9.12
C GLY A 2 11.95 0.64 -7.75
N ALA A 3 11.34 0.06 -6.72
CA ALA A 3 11.67 0.28 -5.31
C ALA A 3 10.95 -0.75 -4.44
N SER A 4 11.41 -0.86 -3.19
CA SER A 4 10.70 -1.54 -2.11
C SER A 4 10.44 -0.55 -0.99
N ILE A 5 9.21 -0.51 -0.48
CA ILE A 5 8.87 0.23 0.74
C ILE A 5 8.27 -0.72 1.75
N ARG A 6 8.66 -0.58 3.01
CA ARG A 6 8.16 -1.40 4.10
C ARG A 6 8.10 -0.63 5.40
N GLY A 7 7.26 -1.10 6.31
CA GLY A 7 7.15 -0.57 7.66
C GLY A 7 5.85 -0.99 8.33
N CYS A 8 5.71 -0.57 9.59
CA CYS A 8 4.50 -0.79 10.36
C CYS A 8 3.49 0.33 10.12
N ILE A 9 2.23 -0.07 9.98
CA ILE A 9 1.11 0.83 9.72
C ILE A 9 -0.09 0.41 10.58
N GLN A 10 -0.83 1.40 11.07
CA GLN A 10 -2.04 1.17 11.86
C GLN A 10 -3.08 2.27 11.61
N ARG A 11 -4.35 1.86 11.48
CA ARG A 11 -5.50 2.73 11.72
C ARG A 11 -5.69 2.87 13.23
N GLY A 12 -5.36 4.02 13.79
CA GLY A 12 -5.38 4.25 15.24
C GLY A 12 -6.80 4.43 15.80
N PRO A 13 -6.99 4.30 17.13
CA PRO A 13 -8.23 4.66 17.78
C PRO A 13 -8.71 6.03 17.31
N SER A 14 -9.94 6.20 16.85
CA SER A 14 -10.40 7.46 16.24
C SER A 14 -11.85 7.76 16.63
N GLY A 15 -12.34 8.97 16.29
CA GLY A 15 -13.74 9.36 16.55
C GLY A 15 -14.78 8.53 15.77
N GLY A 16 -14.36 7.76 14.78
CA GLY A 16 -15.17 6.81 14.03
C GLY A 16 -14.30 5.76 13.32
N PRO A 17 -14.90 4.66 12.83
CA PRO A 17 -14.15 3.56 12.23
C PRO A 17 -13.74 3.81 10.77
N THR A 18 -14.42 4.71 10.06
CA THR A 18 -14.21 5.03 8.64
C THR A 18 -13.86 6.52 8.43
N GLY A 19 -13.60 6.92 7.19
CA GLY A 19 -13.23 8.28 6.79
C GLY A 19 -11.72 8.54 6.79
N PHE A 20 -10.87 7.51 6.76
CA PHE A 20 -9.42 7.68 6.68
C PHE A 20 -8.69 6.42 6.24
N SER A 21 -7.62 6.59 5.46
CA SER A 21 -6.78 5.48 5.01
C SER A 21 -5.29 5.85 5.06
N PRO A 22 -4.50 5.20 5.93
CA PRO A 22 -3.05 5.30 5.88
C PRO A 22 -2.47 4.37 4.81
N PHE A 23 -1.41 4.79 4.14
CA PHE A 23 -0.78 4.02 3.07
C PHE A 23 0.71 4.35 2.90
N PHE A 24 1.43 3.40 2.32
CA PHE A 24 2.70 3.60 1.63
C PHE A 24 2.42 3.91 0.16
N PHE A 25 3.29 4.66 -0.49
CA PHE A 25 3.22 4.86 -1.93
C PHE A 25 4.59 4.70 -2.59
N LEU A 26 4.59 4.22 -3.83
CA LEU A 26 5.74 4.10 -4.72
C LEU A 26 5.40 4.56 -6.13
N SER A 27 6.43 4.95 -6.89
CA SER A 27 6.31 5.43 -8.26
C SER A 27 5.30 6.58 -8.42
N CYS A 28 5.28 7.54 -7.50
CA CYS A 28 4.47 8.75 -7.65
C CYS A 28 4.98 9.61 -8.82
N GLN A 29 4.11 9.94 -9.77
CA GLN A 29 4.41 10.61 -11.04
C GLN A 29 4.51 12.15 -10.95
N GLY A 30 5.23 12.66 -9.94
CA GLY A 30 5.46 14.10 -9.81
C GLY A 30 5.75 14.53 -8.37
N ASN A 31 5.28 15.73 -8.02
CA ASN A 31 5.43 16.33 -6.69
C ASN A 31 4.11 16.79 -6.08
N SER A 32 2.99 16.50 -6.73
CA SER A 32 1.64 16.83 -6.27
C SER A 32 0.99 15.61 -5.63
N VAL A 33 0.17 15.84 -4.61
CA VAL A 33 -0.70 14.79 -4.09
C VAL A 33 -1.77 14.37 -5.10
N ASN A 34 -2.00 15.15 -6.15
CA ASN A 34 -2.91 14.77 -7.24
C ASN A 34 -2.25 13.88 -8.30
N ASP A 35 -0.95 13.57 -8.15
CA ASP A 35 -0.25 12.65 -9.04
C ASP A 35 -0.55 11.19 -8.67
N SER A 36 -0.57 10.31 -9.68
CA SER A 36 -0.81 8.89 -9.49
C SER A 36 0.42 8.16 -8.96
N ALA A 37 0.19 7.17 -8.10
CA ALA A 37 1.19 6.25 -7.54
C ALA A 37 0.60 4.84 -7.41
N TYR A 38 1.46 3.87 -7.08
CA TYR A 38 1.02 2.62 -6.44
C TYR A 38 0.94 2.86 -4.94
N LEU A 39 -0.20 2.56 -4.33
CA LEU A 39 -0.45 2.74 -2.92
C LEU A 39 -0.69 1.35 -2.29
N LEU A 40 0.04 1.04 -1.22
CA LEU A 40 -0.23 -0.12 -0.36
C LEU A 40 -0.67 0.41 1.00
N GLY A 41 -1.91 0.16 1.39
CA GLY A 41 -2.43 0.71 2.63
C GLY A 41 -3.64 -0.02 3.19
N LEU A 42 -4.27 0.63 4.16
CA LEU A 42 -5.42 0.11 4.88
C LEU A 42 -6.68 0.77 4.33
N SER A 43 -7.63 -0.04 3.84
CA SER A 43 -8.87 0.45 3.24
C SER A 43 -9.75 1.21 4.23
N ASP A 44 -10.72 1.95 3.69
CA ASP A 44 -11.67 2.74 4.49
C ASP A 44 -12.81 1.88 5.09
N ASP A 45 -12.85 0.58 4.80
CA ASP A 45 -13.82 -0.38 5.34
C ASP A 45 -13.74 -0.51 6.88
N ASP A 46 -14.79 -1.07 7.49
CA ASP A 46 -14.80 -1.47 8.90
C ASP A 46 -15.42 -2.87 9.06
N PRO A 47 -14.63 -3.91 9.43
CA PRO A 47 -13.17 -3.93 9.58
C PRO A 47 -12.43 -3.67 8.25
N HIS A 48 -11.20 -3.14 8.34
CA HIS A 48 -10.41 -2.74 7.16
C HIS A 48 -9.64 -3.90 6.53
N ARG A 49 -9.22 -3.75 5.28
CA ARG A 49 -8.37 -4.71 4.55
C ARG A 49 -7.05 -4.08 4.13
N ILE A 50 -6.06 -4.91 3.81
CA ILE A 50 -4.85 -4.46 3.12
C ILE A 50 -5.21 -4.35 1.64
N VAL A 51 -4.90 -3.22 1.02
CA VAL A 51 -5.24 -2.96 -0.38
C VAL A 51 -4.03 -2.42 -1.13
N LEU A 52 -3.77 -3.02 -2.29
CA LEU A 52 -2.90 -2.46 -3.32
C LEU A 52 -3.77 -1.70 -4.32
N ARG A 53 -3.46 -0.42 -4.53
CA ARG A 53 -4.20 0.48 -5.41
C ARG A 53 -3.26 1.19 -6.36
N LYS A 54 -3.73 1.51 -7.56
CA LYS A 54 -3.12 2.49 -8.47
C LYS A 54 -4.03 3.71 -8.57
N GLY A 55 -3.52 4.90 -8.29
CA GLY A 55 -4.30 6.13 -8.40
C GLY A 55 -3.67 7.31 -7.68
N MET A 56 -4.40 8.43 -7.61
CA MET A 56 -3.90 9.66 -6.98
C MET A 56 -3.63 9.46 -5.48
N VAL A 57 -2.54 10.06 -5.01
CA VAL A 57 -2.16 10.07 -3.58
C VAL A 57 -3.23 10.73 -2.71
N SER A 58 -3.83 11.82 -3.18
CA SER A 58 -4.85 12.60 -2.46
C SER A 58 -6.14 11.83 -2.21
N SER A 59 -6.45 10.83 -3.06
CA SER A 59 -7.62 9.95 -2.88
C SER A 59 -7.38 8.83 -1.86
N GLY A 60 -6.12 8.60 -1.46
CA GLY A 60 -5.73 7.51 -0.55
C GLY A 60 -6.20 6.13 -1.00
N ILE A 61 -6.57 5.29 -0.03
CA ILE A 61 -7.22 3.99 -0.26
C ILE A 61 -8.72 4.14 0.09
N PRO A 62 -9.64 3.93 -0.87
CA PRO A 62 -11.08 3.85 -0.60
C PRO A 62 -11.43 2.48 0.02
N ASP A 63 -12.68 2.04 -0.11
CA ASP A 63 -13.12 0.69 0.25
C ASP A 63 -12.34 -0.36 -0.57
N SER A 64 -12.32 -1.63 -0.12
CA SER A 64 -11.43 -2.66 -0.68
C SER A 64 -11.64 -2.95 -2.17
N GLU A 65 -12.85 -2.77 -2.66
CA GLU A 65 -13.23 -2.91 -4.08
C GLU A 65 -13.41 -1.55 -4.78
N GLY A 66 -12.89 -0.48 -4.18
CA GLY A 66 -13.05 0.88 -4.67
C GLY A 66 -12.22 1.19 -5.92
N PRO A 67 -12.41 2.38 -6.52
CA PRO A 67 -11.74 2.75 -7.77
C PRO A 67 -10.21 2.69 -7.70
N GLY A 68 -9.63 1.96 -8.65
CA GLY A 68 -8.19 1.75 -8.77
C GLY A 68 -7.62 0.68 -7.84
N ALA A 69 -8.44 0.00 -7.04
CA ALA A 69 -8.02 -1.19 -6.32
C ALA A 69 -7.54 -2.26 -7.33
N LEU A 70 -6.33 -2.78 -7.10
CA LEU A 70 -5.72 -3.84 -7.89
C LEU A 70 -5.87 -5.19 -7.19
N LEU A 71 -5.64 -5.20 -5.87
CA LEU A 71 -5.73 -6.38 -5.02
C LEU A 71 -6.16 -5.97 -3.61
N ALA A 72 -6.87 -6.86 -2.92
CA ALA A 72 -7.22 -6.74 -1.52
C ALA A 72 -6.91 -8.04 -0.76
N SER A 73 -6.58 -7.94 0.53
CA SER A 73 -6.38 -9.12 1.38
C SER A 73 -7.68 -9.89 1.58
N GLY A 74 -7.57 -11.22 1.67
CA GLY A 74 -8.70 -12.09 2.03
C GLY A 74 -9.14 -11.91 3.49
N GLU A 75 -8.21 -11.57 4.38
CA GLU A 75 -8.47 -11.22 5.78
C GLU A 75 -8.90 -9.76 5.93
N SER A 76 -9.61 -9.48 7.03
CA SER A 76 -9.95 -8.13 7.48
C SER A 76 -9.43 -7.91 8.90
N PHE A 77 -9.21 -6.66 9.28
CA PHE A 77 -8.49 -6.25 10.48
C PHE A 77 -9.28 -5.19 11.23
N ALA A 78 -9.33 -5.33 12.55
CA ALA A 78 -9.96 -4.31 13.40
C ALA A 78 -9.07 -3.06 13.49
N GLN A 79 -9.69 -1.90 13.77
CA GLN A 79 -8.93 -0.70 14.15
C GLN A 79 -7.98 -1.02 15.31
N SER A 80 -6.84 -0.31 15.38
CA SER A 80 -5.75 -0.54 16.33
C SER A 80 -4.95 -1.82 16.10
N THR A 81 -5.12 -2.49 14.96
CA THR A 81 -4.24 -3.59 14.56
C THR A 81 -2.98 -3.03 13.88
N TRP A 82 -1.81 -3.36 14.42
CA TRP A 82 -0.54 -3.09 13.74
C TRP A 82 -0.30 -4.10 12.62
N LEU A 83 0.05 -3.60 11.44
CA LEU A 83 0.39 -4.42 10.29
C LEU A 83 1.79 -4.04 9.78
N HIS A 84 2.69 -5.02 9.70
CA HIS A 84 4.02 -4.82 9.14
C HIS A 84 3.98 -5.24 7.66
N LEU A 85 3.93 -4.25 6.77
CA LEU A 85 3.69 -4.46 5.35
C LEU A 85 4.91 -4.10 4.51
N ARG A 86 5.03 -4.73 3.35
CA ARG A 86 6.04 -4.44 2.33
C ARG A 86 5.41 -4.46 0.94
N LEU A 87 5.70 -3.44 0.15
CA LEU A 87 5.40 -3.36 -1.28
C LEU A 87 6.72 -3.39 -2.05
N ASP A 88 6.83 -4.32 -2.99
CA ASP A 88 7.88 -4.33 -4.00
C ASP A 88 7.29 -3.93 -5.35
N VAL A 89 7.89 -2.92 -5.98
CA VAL A 89 7.62 -2.49 -7.36
C VAL A 89 8.84 -2.85 -8.20
N ILE A 90 8.73 -3.90 -9.00
CA ILE A 90 9.81 -4.45 -9.82
C ILE A 90 9.53 -4.07 -11.27
N VAL A 91 10.44 -3.29 -11.87
CA VAL A 91 10.29 -2.87 -13.27
C VAL A 91 11.12 -3.78 -14.16
N ASN A 92 10.48 -4.46 -15.09
CA ASN A 92 11.12 -5.35 -16.04
C ASN A 92 11.59 -4.59 -17.29
N ASP A 93 12.54 -5.17 -18.02
CA ASP A 93 13.09 -4.57 -19.24
C ASP A 93 12.07 -4.48 -20.39
N ASN A 94 11.05 -5.34 -20.36
CA ASN A 94 9.93 -5.30 -21.31
C ASN A 94 8.93 -4.16 -21.01
N GLY A 95 9.12 -3.39 -19.94
CA GLY A 95 8.26 -2.28 -19.54
C GLY A 95 7.12 -2.66 -18.59
N ASP A 96 6.90 -3.95 -18.33
CA ASP A 96 5.92 -4.40 -17.35
C ASP A 96 6.41 -4.11 -15.92
N VAL A 97 5.47 -3.92 -15.01
CA VAL A 97 5.76 -3.73 -13.60
C VAL A 97 5.11 -4.83 -12.77
N VAL A 98 5.93 -5.56 -12.02
CA VAL A 98 5.49 -6.62 -11.12
C VAL A 98 5.36 -6.04 -9.71
N LEU A 99 4.16 -6.13 -9.16
CA LEU A 99 3.81 -5.66 -7.82
C LEU A 99 3.65 -6.86 -6.88
N LYS A 100 4.39 -6.85 -5.78
CA LYS A 100 4.31 -7.90 -4.74
C LYS A 100 4.02 -7.28 -3.38
N VAL A 101 3.09 -7.88 -2.66
CA VAL A 101 2.69 -7.45 -1.33
C VAL A 101 2.99 -8.54 -0.32
N PHE A 102 3.78 -8.17 0.69
CA PHE A 102 4.16 -9.07 1.78
C PHE A 102 3.75 -8.49 3.13
N ARG A 103 3.59 -9.39 4.09
CA ARG A 103 3.37 -9.06 5.50
C ARG A 103 4.32 -9.89 6.36
N ASN A 104 4.80 -9.29 7.44
CA ASN A 104 5.48 -9.98 8.51
C ASN A 104 4.54 -10.14 9.70
N ASP A 105 4.48 -11.33 10.28
CA ASP A 105 3.76 -11.55 11.54
C ASP A 105 4.55 -10.92 12.70
N LEU A 106 4.01 -9.85 13.27
CA LEU A 106 4.63 -9.13 14.38
C LEU A 106 4.60 -9.89 15.71
N TYR A 107 3.71 -10.89 15.87
CA TYR A 107 3.70 -11.74 17.06
C TYR A 107 4.81 -12.77 17.01
N ALA A 108 5.06 -13.36 15.83
CA ALA A 108 6.15 -14.32 15.63
C ALA A 108 7.52 -13.65 15.47
N ASN A 109 7.57 -12.51 14.77
CA ASN A 109 8.78 -11.78 14.41
C ASN A 109 8.61 -10.30 14.77
N ALA A 110 8.89 -9.97 16.02
CA ALA A 110 8.76 -8.62 16.55
C ALA A 110 9.71 -7.61 15.86
N LEU A 111 9.40 -6.32 15.99
CA LEU A 111 10.28 -5.26 15.50
C LEU A 111 11.68 -5.36 16.11
N GLY A 112 12.70 -5.08 15.30
CA GLY A 112 14.11 -5.25 15.68
C GLY A 112 14.65 -6.66 15.53
N THR A 113 13.81 -7.64 15.19
CA THR A 113 14.24 -8.98 14.76
C THR A 113 14.18 -9.11 13.22
N PRO A 114 14.91 -10.07 12.61
CA PRO A 114 14.80 -10.32 11.18
C PRO A 114 13.34 -10.64 10.79
N PRO A 115 12.72 -9.86 9.89
CA PRO A 115 11.34 -10.11 9.48
C PRO A 115 11.26 -11.35 8.59
N ASP A 116 10.18 -12.11 8.74
CA ASP A 116 9.78 -13.17 7.82
C ASP A 116 8.68 -12.65 6.88
N TRP A 117 9.06 -12.34 5.64
CA TRP A 117 8.15 -11.76 4.66
C TRP A 117 7.34 -12.84 3.96
N GLN A 118 6.08 -12.95 4.33
CA GLN A 118 5.14 -13.89 3.72
C GLN A 118 4.17 -13.15 2.78
N PRO A 119 3.80 -13.74 1.63
CA PRO A 119 2.78 -13.16 0.75
C PRO A 119 1.47 -12.94 1.52
N VAL A 120 0.79 -11.83 1.27
CA VAL A 120 -0.52 -11.58 1.88
C VAL A 120 -1.58 -12.46 1.22
N SER A 121 -2.31 -13.23 2.02
CA SER A 121 -3.42 -14.07 1.52
C SER A 121 -4.46 -13.22 0.78
N GLY A 122 -4.84 -13.64 -0.42
CA GLY A 122 -5.73 -12.90 -1.34
C GLY A 122 -5.01 -11.89 -2.25
N MET A 123 -3.73 -11.61 -2.02
CA MET A 123 -2.94 -10.68 -2.82
C MET A 123 -1.86 -11.43 -3.59
N ALA A 124 -2.25 -12.05 -4.69
CA ALA A 124 -1.31 -12.66 -5.62
C ALA A 124 -0.34 -11.61 -6.20
N GLU A 125 0.69 -12.05 -6.90
CA GLU A 125 1.51 -11.13 -7.69
C GLU A 125 0.65 -10.45 -8.77
N PHE A 126 0.73 -9.12 -8.86
CA PHE A 126 0.02 -8.36 -9.90
C PHE A 126 1.02 -7.86 -10.94
N ILE A 127 0.72 -8.11 -12.22
CA ILE A 127 1.50 -7.62 -13.35
C ILE A 127 0.75 -6.44 -13.94
N ASP A 128 1.29 -5.24 -13.78
CA ASP A 128 0.82 -4.06 -14.50
C ASP A 128 1.55 -4.00 -15.85
N ASP A 129 0.87 -4.49 -16.88
CA ASP A 129 1.44 -4.72 -18.20
C ASP A 129 1.64 -3.40 -18.97
N HIS A 130 2.68 -3.33 -19.81
CA HIS A 130 3.01 -2.11 -20.55
C HIS A 130 1.92 -1.66 -21.53
N VAL A 131 1.00 -2.56 -21.93
CA VAL A 131 -0.16 -2.27 -22.78
C VAL A 131 -1.27 -1.60 -21.97
N GLY A 132 -1.27 -1.76 -20.64
CA GLY A 132 -2.18 -1.16 -19.69
C GLY A 132 -3.51 -1.89 -19.54
N ILE A 133 -3.59 -3.16 -19.91
CA ILE A 133 -4.83 -3.95 -19.87
C ILE A 133 -5.23 -4.26 -18.43
N ASN A 134 -4.28 -4.71 -17.60
CA ASN A 134 -4.58 -5.24 -16.26
C ASN A 134 -4.99 -4.16 -15.27
N SER A 135 -4.44 -2.95 -15.38
CA SER A 135 -4.77 -1.81 -14.50
C SER A 135 -5.60 -0.71 -15.18
N GLY A 136 -5.92 -0.85 -16.47
CA GLY A 136 -6.59 0.15 -17.29
C GLY A 136 -5.73 1.36 -17.68
N SER A 137 -4.42 1.32 -17.41
CA SER A 137 -3.46 2.37 -17.79
C SER A 137 -2.02 1.84 -17.81
N GLN A 138 -1.10 2.53 -18.49
CA GLN A 138 0.31 2.14 -18.53
C GLN A 138 0.96 2.13 -17.12
N PRO A 139 1.93 1.25 -16.88
CA PRO A 139 2.54 1.07 -15.56
C PRO A 139 3.44 2.23 -15.14
N LEU A 140 3.62 2.38 -13.82
CA LEU A 140 4.42 3.44 -13.22
C LEU A 140 5.85 2.95 -12.97
N THR A 141 6.75 3.20 -13.92
CA THR A 141 8.10 2.60 -13.98
C THR A 141 9.18 3.34 -13.16
N SER A 142 8.89 4.55 -12.70
CA SER A 142 9.79 5.35 -11.86
C SER A 142 9.00 6.38 -11.08
N GLY A 143 9.59 7.03 -10.08
CA GLY A 143 8.93 8.12 -9.37
C GLY A 143 9.38 8.23 -7.93
N ARG A 144 8.55 8.86 -7.10
CA ARG A 144 8.80 9.06 -5.67
C ARG A 144 8.16 7.97 -4.82
N GLY A 145 8.76 7.71 -3.67
CA GLY A 145 8.23 6.81 -2.66
C GLY A 145 8.08 7.52 -1.32
N GLY A 146 7.14 7.06 -0.50
CA GLY A 146 6.87 7.62 0.81
C GLY A 146 5.64 7.01 1.46
N PHE A 147 5.09 7.71 2.45
CA PHE A 147 3.89 7.31 3.16
C PHE A 147 2.97 8.50 3.33
N GLY A 148 1.69 8.25 3.54
CA GLY A 148 0.68 9.29 3.68
C GLY A 148 -0.60 8.75 4.29
N CYS A 149 -1.52 9.66 4.60
CA CYS A 149 -2.86 9.30 5.04
C CYS A 149 -3.87 10.26 4.41
N ALA A 150 -4.95 9.70 3.86
CA ALA A 150 -6.08 10.48 3.40
C ALA A 150 -7.13 10.54 4.51
N PHE A 151 -7.70 11.73 4.73
CA PHE A 151 -8.72 11.98 5.75
C PHE A 151 -9.94 12.63 5.09
N LYS A 152 -11.12 12.08 5.36
CA LYS A 152 -12.42 12.64 4.95
C LYS A 152 -13.16 13.33 6.11
N ASP A 153 -12.61 13.24 7.32
CA ASP A 153 -13.21 13.76 8.55
C ASP A 153 -12.12 14.10 9.58
N VAL A 154 -12.50 14.85 10.62
CA VAL A 154 -11.63 15.23 11.74
C VAL A 154 -11.46 14.08 12.73
N THR A 155 -10.52 14.22 13.68
CA THR A 155 -10.29 13.27 14.80
C THR A 155 -9.87 11.85 14.38
N ARG A 156 -9.31 11.70 13.18
CA ARG A 156 -8.73 10.45 12.69
C ARG A 156 -7.24 10.40 12.99
N ARG A 157 -6.75 9.21 13.37
CA ARG A 157 -5.36 8.98 13.75
C ARG A 157 -4.80 7.79 12.98
N ALA A 158 -3.62 7.98 12.40
CA ALA A 158 -2.85 6.94 11.76
C ALA A 158 -1.44 6.92 12.37
N PHE A 159 -0.89 5.73 12.51
CA PHE A 159 0.46 5.55 13.04
C PHE A 159 1.33 4.80 12.04
N PHE A 160 2.58 5.23 11.97
CA PHE A 160 3.61 4.65 11.12
C PHE A 160 4.85 4.44 11.99
N ASP A 161 5.54 3.34 11.77
CA ASP A 161 6.78 3.03 12.48
C ASP A 161 7.72 2.18 11.61
N HIS A 162 9.02 2.21 11.90
CA HIS A 162 10.06 1.41 11.23
C HIS A 162 9.98 1.46 9.69
N LEU A 163 9.85 2.67 9.15
CA LEU A 163 9.76 2.89 7.71
C LEU A 163 11.13 2.76 7.02
N GLU A 164 11.17 1.94 5.98
CA GLU A 164 12.34 1.76 5.12
C GLU A 164 11.93 1.90 3.65
N LEU A 165 12.70 2.69 2.90
CA LEU A 165 12.55 2.86 1.46
C LEU A 165 13.86 2.45 0.79
N LEU A 166 13.80 1.42 -0.03
CA LEU A 166 14.94 0.78 -0.67
C LEU A 166 14.80 0.92 -2.19
N ARG A 167 15.90 1.24 -2.86
CA ARG A 167 15.96 1.17 -4.32
C ARG A 167 15.91 -0.29 -4.75
N GLN A 168 15.22 -0.59 -5.85
CA GLN A 168 15.38 -1.89 -6.53
C GLN A 168 16.87 -2.06 -6.90
N VAL A 169 17.45 -3.20 -6.54
CA VAL A 169 18.82 -3.59 -6.91
C VAL A 169 18.77 -4.43 -8.18
#